data_AF-A0A2L1UVW5-F1
#
_entry.id   AF-A0A2L1UVW5-F1
#
_cell.length_a   1.000
_cell.length_b   1.000
_cell.length_c   1.000
_cell.angle_alpha   90.00
_cell.angle_beta   90.00
_cell.angle_gamma   90.00
#
_symmetry.space_group_name_H-M   'P 1'
#
loop_
_entity.id
_entity.type
_entity.pdbx_description
1 polymer ?
#
loop_
_entity_poly.entity_id
_entity_poly.type
_entity_poly.pdbx_seq_one_letter_code
_entity_poly.pdbx_strand_id
1 'polypeptide(L)' 'MFKKNTLISKKKIYHLIADNEVLLIYTSEFSKRNVNETFLFVIVDGELKLKGYNYTSIN' A
#
# COMPACT_ATOMS: atom_id res chain seq x y z
N MET A 1 -6.72 26.26 -1.61
CA MET A 1 -7.26 25.75 -0.32
C MET A 1 -7.22 24.23 -0.38
N PHE A 2 -6.14 23.60 0.09
CA PHE A 2 -6.07 22.13 0.16
C PHE A 2 -7.01 21.68 1.27
N LYS A 3 -8.20 21.17 0.90
CA LYS A 3 -9.11 20.51 1.83
C LYS A 3 -8.33 19.40 2.51
N LYS A 4 -8.25 19.44 3.84
CA LYS A 4 -7.67 18.41 4.70
C LYS A 4 -8.29 17.07 4.28
N ASN A 5 -7.57 16.29 3.47
CA ASN A 5 -8.05 15.01 2.96
C ASN A 5 -8.11 14.06 4.16
N THR A 6 -9.32 13.76 4.61
CA THR A 6 -9.57 12.77 5.65
C THR A 6 -9.17 11.42 5.08
N LEU A 7 -7.95 10.99 5.37
CA LEU A 7 -7.46 9.66 5.03
C LEU A 7 -8.20 8.67 5.95
N ILE A 8 -9.37 8.19 5.52
CA ILE A 8 -10.16 7.21 6.27
C ILE A 8 -9.52 5.84 6.04
N SER A 9 -8.45 5.54 6.78
CA SER A 9 -7.76 4.25 6.73
C SER A 9 -8.73 3.13 7.16
N LYS A 10 -8.98 2.17 6.27
CA LYS A 10 -9.65 0.92 6.64
C LYS A 10 -8.91 -0.25 5.99
N LYS A 11 -8.11 -0.92 6.81
CA LYS A 11 -7.41 -2.20 6.59
C LYS A 11 -5.98 -2.06 6.05
N LYS A 12 -5.02 -2.40 6.90
CA LYS A 12 -3.64 -2.70 6.54
C LYS A 12 -3.53 -4.22 6.50
N ILE A 13 -3.15 -4.77 5.35
CA ILE A 13 -2.87 -6.19 5.21
C ILE A 13 -1.38 -6.34 5.03
N TYR A 14 -0.75 -7.09 5.94
CA TYR A 14 0.65 -7.47 5.87
C TYR A 14 0.69 -8.97 5.61
N HIS A 15 1.27 -9.36 4.49
CA HIS A 15 1.59 -10.76 4.22
C HIS A 15 3.10 -10.88 4.09
N LEU A 16 3.68 -11.77 4.89
CA LEU A 16 4.98 -12.35 4.58
C LEU A 16 4.72 -13.38 3.48
N ILE A 17 5.19 -13.08 2.27
CA ILE A 17 5.11 -14.00 1.13
C ILE A 17 6.41 -14.81 1.13
N ALA A 18 6.42 -15.98 0.47
CA ALA A 18 7.64 -16.74 0.27
C ALA A 18 8.76 -15.85 -0.32
N ASP A 19 10.03 -16.21 -0.10
CA ASP A 19 11.22 -15.54 -0.65
C ASP A 19 11.54 -14.14 -0.09
N ASN A 20 11.36 -13.92 1.22
CA ASN A 20 11.71 -12.66 1.90
C ASN A 20 10.92 -11.45 1.38
N GLU A 21 9.76 -11.67 0.78
CA GLU A 21 8.92 -10.62 0.26
C GLU A 21 7.84 -10.19 1.27
N VAL A 22 7.60 -8.89 1.34
CA VAL A 22 6.59 -8.28 2.21
C VAL A 22 5.63 -7.48 1.33
N LEU A 23 4.35 -7.87 1.36
CA LEU A 23 3.29 -7.14 0.69
C LEU A 23 2.56 -6.25 1.69
N LEU A 24 2.53 -4.95 1.40
CA LEU A 24 1.74 -3.95 2.12
C LEU A 24 0.65 -3.43 1.17
N ILE A 25 -0.61 -3.66 1.55
CA ILE A 25 -1.76 -3.10 0.84
C ILE A 25 -2.37 -2.00 1.69
N TYR A 26 -2.51 -0.82 1.09
CA TYR A 26 -3.10 0.36 1.69
C TYR A 26 -4.35 0.77 0.90
N THR A 27 -5.51 0.65 1.54
CA THR A 27 -6.78 1.10 0.96
C THR A 27 -7.15 2.47 1.53
N SER A 28 -7.39 3.46 0.67
CA SER A 28 -7.83 4.80 1.07
C SER A 28 -8.97 5.32 0.22
N GLU A 29 -9.79 6.19 0.80
CA GLU A 29 -10.81 6.94 0.07
C GLU A 29 -10.26 8.34 -0.26
N PHE A 30 -10.09 8.65 -1.54
CA PHE A 30 -9.68 9.97 -2.01
C PHE A 30 -10.78 10.58 -2.88
N SER A 31 -11.40 11.66 -2.41
CA SER A 31 -12.41 12.41 -3.18
C SER A 31 -13.54 11.52 -3.75
N LYS A 32 -14.10 10.62 -2.93
CA LYS A 32 -15.14 9.62 -3.28
C LYS A 32 -14.68 8.47 -4.17
N ARG A 33 -13.37 8.26 -4.36
CA ARG A 33 -12.82 7.08 -5.03
C ARG A 33 -12.12 6.21 -4.01
N ASN A 34 -12.39 4.91 -4.06
CA ASN A 34 -11.59 3.96 -3.31
C ASN A 34 -10.31 3.69 -4.10
N VAL A 35 -9.18 3.69 -3.41
CA VAL A 35 -7.86 3.48 -4.00
C VAL A 35 -7.19 2.36 -3.23
N ASN A 36 -6.61 1.42 -3.96
CA ASN A 36 -5.67 0.45 -3.43
C ASN A 36 -4.26 0.81 -3.89
N GLU A 37 -3.39 1.05 -2.92
CA GLU A 37 -1.96 1.16 -3.11
C GLU A 37 -1.32 -0.13 -2.61
N THR A 38 -0.56 -0.80 -3.47
CA THR A 38 0.11 -2.06 -3.15
C THR A 38 1.61 -1.84 -3.25
N PHE A 39 2.33 -2.12 -2.17
CA PHE A 39 3.77 -2.05 -2.08
C PHE A 39 4.30 -3.46 -1.89
N LEU A 40 5.19 -3.88 -2.79
CA LEU A 40 5.96 -5.11 -2.65
C LEU A 40 7.37 -4.74 -2.22
N PHE A 41 7.76 -5.20 -1.04
CA PHE A 41 9.12 -5.09 -0.53
C PHE A 41 9.80 -6.45 -0.56
N VAL A 42 11.13 -6.43 -0.58
CA VAL A 42 11.98 -7.61 -0.40
C VAL A 42 13.04 -7.30 0.64
N ILE A 43 13.38 -8.27 1.48
CA ILE A 43 14.49 -8.15 2.44
C ILE A 43 15.76 -8.66 1.76
N VAL A 44 16.72 -7.76 1.52
CA VAL A 44 18.02 -8.07 0.93
C VAL A 44 19.09 -7.62 1.91
N ASP A 45 19.95 -8.55 2.34
CA ASP A 45 21.01 -8.29 3.32
C ASP A 45 20.50 -7.70 4.65
N GLY A 46 19.27 -8.09 5.06
CA GLY A 46 18.61 -7.58 6.26
C GLY A 46 17.93 -6.21 6.10
N GLU A 47 18.03 -5.59 4.93
CA GLU A 47 17.38 -4.31 4.62
C GLU A 47 16.11 -4.49 3.80
N LEU A 48 15.06 -3.73 4.14
CA LEU A 48 13.82 -3.70 3.38
C LEU A 48 13.96 -2.80 2.14
N LYS A 49 13.84 -3.36 0.94
CA LYS A 49 13.92 -2.64 -0.34
C LYS A 49 12.59 -2.69 -1.07
N LEU A 50 12.16 -1.57 -1.66
CA LEU A 50 10.95 -1.52 -2.47
C LEU A 50 11.23 -2.23 -3.81
N LYS A 51 10.52 -3.33 -4.05
CA LYS A 51 10.59 -4.12 -5.29
C LYS A 51 9.53 -3.71 -6.31
N GLY A 52 8.36 -3.27 -5.84
CA GLY A 52 7.26 -2.88 -6.72
C GLY A 52 6.23 -1.99 -6.03
N TYR A 53 5.59 -1.15 -6.84
CA TYR A 53 4.46 -0.32 -6.43
C TYR A 53 3.37 -0.40 -7.48
N ASN A 54 2.13 -0.57 -7.04
CA ASN A 54 0.97 -0.50 -7.90
C ASN A 54 -0.11 0.40 -7.28
N TYR A 55 -0.73 1.21 -8.13
CA TYR A 55 -1.84 2.07 -7.78
C TYR A 55 -3.07 1.62 -8.57
N THR A 56 -4.17 1.35 -7.89
CA THR A 56 -5.43 0.94 -8.54
C THR A 56 -6.59 1.73 -7.96
N SER A 57 -7.28 2.47 -8.82
CA SER A 57 -8.57 3.09 -8.47
C SER A 57 -9.65 2.01 -8.55
N ILE A 58 -10.29 1.73 -7.43
CA ILE A 58 -11.47 0.89 -7.31
C ILE A 58 -12.66 1.84 -7.40
N ASN A 59 -13.22 2.01 -8.59
CA ASN A 59 -14.48 2.74 -8.75
C ASN A 59 -15.64 1.90 -8.18
#